data_AF-A0A7S3RL62-F1
#
_entry.id   AF-A0A7S3RL62-F1
#
_cell.length_a   1.000
_cell.length_b   1.000
_cell.length_c   1.000
_cell.angle_alpha   90.00
_cell.angle_beta   90.00
_cell.angle_gamma   90.00
#
_symmetry.space_group_name_H-M   'P 1'
#
loop_
_entity.id
_entity.type
_entity.pdbx_description
1 polymer ?
#
loop_
_entity_poly.entity_id
_entity_poly.type
_entity_poly.pdbx_seq_one_letter_code
_entity_poly.pdbx_strand_id
1 'polypeptide(L)'
;MLDEAHDCTAAQISIVERAGCAKLVVYDPHQCIYQFRGARDARTLERLPAVAHRPLTQTWRYGAPLSDAASALVQHYKGGRYSDFSIRGNPHTTTTLRVEPGRAAGAYSGGQIVV
;
A
#
# COMPACT_ATOMS: atom_id res chain seq x y z
N MET A 1 -13.25 8.76 -13.58
CA MET A 1 -12.56 7.83 -12.67
C MET A 1 -11.10 8.26 -12.60
N LEU A 2 -10.50 8.24 -11.41
CA LEU A 2 -9.07 8.48 -11.20
C LEU A 2 -8.48 7.23 -10.56
N ASP A 3 -7.51 6.64 -11.23
CA ASP A 3 -6.75 5.49 -10.75
C ASP A 3 -5.36 5.93 -10.30
N GLU A 4 -4.71 5.13 -9.44
CA GLU A 4 -3.40 5.42 -8.85
C GLU A 4 -3.28 6.86 -8.31
N ALA A 5 -4.35 7.34 -7.67
CA ALA A 5 -4.44 8.76 -7.29
C ALA A 5 -3.34 9.19 -6.31
N HIS A 6 -2.72 8.23 -5.61
CA HIS A 6 -1.60 8.44 -4.71
C HIS A 6 -0.33 8.95 -5.40
N ASP A 7 -0.23 8.81 -6.73
CA ASP A 7 0.87 9.33 -7.53
C ASP A 7 0.56 10.68 -8.19
N CYS A 8 -0.65 11.20 -8.01
CA CYS A 8 -1.05 12.46 -8.60
C CYS A 8 -0.43 13.66 -7.88
N THR A 9 -0.04 14.64 -8.69
CA THR A 9 0.38 15.97 -8.23
C THR A 9 -0.81 16.81 -7.78
N ALA A 10 -0.54 17.90 -7.07
CA ALA A 10 -1.57 18.86 -6.66
C ALA A 10 -2.38 19.40 -7.84
N ALA A 11 -1.71 19.65 -8.98
CA ALA A 11 -2.36 20.18 -10.18
C ALA A 11 -3.34 19.19 -10.78
N GLN A 12 -2.96 17.90 -10.86
CA GLN A 12 -3.83 16.83 -11.35
C GLN A 12 -5.06 16.63 -10.44
N ILE A 13 -4.85 16.62 -9.11
CA ILE A 13 -5.96 16.51 -8.15
C ILE A 13 -6.93 17.70 -8.28
N SER A 14 -6.43 18.93 -8.43
CA SER A 14 -7.28 20.14 -8.61
C SER A 14 -8.20 20.04 -9.83
N ILE A 15 -7.75 19.44 -10.93
CA ILE A 15 -8.58 19.21 -12.12
C ILE A 15 -9.74 18.26 -11.76
N VAL A 16 -9.44 17.18 -11.04
CA VAL A 16 -10.45 16.18 -10.63
C VAL A 16 -11.45 16.78 -9.65
N GLU A 17 -11.01 17.59 -8.69
CA GLU A 17 -11.90 18.27 -7.74
C GLU A 17 -12.93 19.18 -8.44
N ARG A 18 -12.49 19.92 -9.45
CA ARG A 18 -13.33 20.87 -10.20
C ARG A 18 -14.25 20.20 -11.23
N ALA A 19 -14.05 18.92 -11.52
CA ALA A 19 -14.90 18.20 -12.46
C ALA A 19 -16.36 18.13 -11.93
N GLY A 20 -17.32 18.61 -12.72
CA GLY A 20 -18.75 18.68 -12.36
C GLY A 20 -19.49 17.34 -12.40
N CYS A 21 -18.79 16.21 -12.32
CA CYS A 21 -19.36 14.88 -12.44
C CYS A 21 -19.11 14.03 -11.19
N ALA A 22 -19.75 12.85 -11.15
CA ALA A 22 -19.49 11.83 -10.15
C ALA A 22 -18.03 11.35 -10.23
N LYS A 23 -17.40 11.17 -9.07
CA LYS A 23 -15.97 10.85 -8.95
C LYS A 23 -15.81 9.49 -8.28
N LEU A 24 -15.01 8.64 -8.90
CA LEU A 24 -14.48 7.42 -8.31
C LEU A 24 -12.97 7.55 -8.29
N VAL A 25 -12.38 7.48 -7.10
CA VAL A 25 -10.95 7.66 -6.86
C VAL A 25 -10.43 6.38 -6.22
N VAL A 26 -9.46 5.74 -6.87
CA VAL A 26 -8.81 4.51 -6.40
C VAL A 26 -7.35 4.85 -6.06
N TYR A 27 -6.88 4.38 -4.90
CA TYR A 27 -5.52 4.64 -4.43
C TYR A 27 -5.11 3.65 -3.33
N ASP A 28 -3.80 3.53 -3.11
CA ASP A 28 -3.20 2.84 -1.97
C ASP A 28 -2.19 3.79 -1.28
N PRO A 29 -2.43 4.21 -0.03
CA PRO A 29 -1.51 5.10 0.69
C PRO A 29 -0.16 4.45 1.04
N HIS A 30 -0.01 3.14 0.83
CA HIS A 30 1.23 2.41 1.03
C HIS A 30 2.08 2.30 -0.24
N GLN A 31 1.57 2.71 -1.40
CA GLN A 31 2.26 2.61 -2.69
C GLN A 31 2.70 3.97 -3.29
N CYS A 32 2.59 5.06 -2.54
CA CYS A 32 3.08 6.39 -2.97
C CYS A 32 4.61 6.46 -3.03
N ILE A 33 5.16 6.35 -4.24
CA ILE A 33 6.62 6.34 -4.50
C ILE A 33 7.11 7.48 -5.41
N TYR A 34 6.21 8.31 -5.97
CA TYR A 34 6.58 9.39 -6.89
C TYR A 34 6.63 10.80 -6.28
N GLN A 35 6.87 10.91 -4.97
CA GLN A 35 6.94 12.20 -4.26
C GLN A 35 8.01 13.14 -4.83
N PHE A 36 9.12 12.59 -5.34
CA PHE A 36 10.17 13.36 -6.02
C PHE A 36 9.68 14.07 -7.30
N ARG A 37 8.55 13.64 -7.87
CA ARG A 37 7.91 14.27 -9.04
C ARG A 37 6.79 15.23 -8.64
N GLY A 38 6.62 15.49 -7.34
CA GLY A 38 5.56 16.34 -6.81
C GLY A 38 4.24 15.60 -6.57
N ALA A 39 4.22 14.26 -6.59
CA ALA A 39 3.08 13.50 -6.09
C ALA A 39 2.80 13.91 -4.64
N ARG A 40 1.54 14.19 -4.33
CA ARG A 40 1.13 14.55 -2.97
C ARG A 40 1.24 13.32 -2.08
N ASP A 41 1.46 13.55 -0.78
CA ASP A 41 1.24 12.49 0.21
C ASP A 41 -0.16 11.92 0.01
N ALA A 42 -0.28 10.61 -0.21
CA ALA A 42 -1.53 9.91 -0.44
C ALA A 42 -2.56 10.14 0.68
N ARG A 43 -2.12 10.50 1.88
CA ARG A 43 -2.98 10.94 3.00
C ARG A 43 -3.81 12.18 2.67
N THR A 44 -3.41 12.98 1.69
CA THR A 44 -4.19 14.12 1.21
C THR A 44 -5.48 13.67 0.54
N LEU A 45 -5.51 12.47 -0.05
CA LEU A 45 -6.67 11.89 -0.70
C LEU A 45 -7.74 11.43 0.29
N GLU A 46 -7.33 11.01 1.50
CA GLU A 46 -8.27 10.67 2.60
C GLU A 46 -9.12 11.87 3.02
N ARG A 47 -8.67 13.10 2.74
CA ARG A 47 -9.38 14.33 3.07
C ARG A 47 -10.28 14.85 1.96
N LEU A 48 -10.26 14.23 0.78
CA LEU A 48 -11.15 14.61 -0.30
C LEU A 48 -12.61 14.34 0.11
N PRO A 49 -13.54 15.26 -0.15
CA PRO A 49 -14.96 15.02 0.11
C PRO A 49 -15.43 13.76 -0.63
N ALA A 50 -15.84 12.75 0.13
CA ALA A 50 -16.29 11.47 -0.41
C ALA A 50 -17.62 11.07 0.23
N VAL A 51 -18.52 10.53 -0.59
CA VAL A 51 -19.80 9.96 -0.12
C VAL A 51 -19.55 8.64 0.61
N ALA A 52 -18.49 7.91 0.24
CA ALA A 52 -18.10 6.67 0.88
C ALA A 52 -16.59 6.41 0.73
N HIS A 53 -15.99 5.84 1.77
CA HIS A 53 -14.67 5.23 1.73
C HIS A 53 -14.81 3.71 1.90
N ARG A 54 -14.06 2.94 1.12
CA ARG A 54 -14.18 1.48 1.01
C ARG A 54 -12.79 0.85 0.94
N PRO A 55 -12.17 0.49 2.08
CA PRO A 55 -10.89 -0.21 2.07
C PRO A 55 -11.06 -1.62 1.49
N LEU A 56 -10.21 -1.98 0.53
CA LEU A 56 -10.17 -3.31 -0.08
C LEU A 56 -8.96 -4.06 0.45
N THR A 57 -9.17 -4.91 1.46
CA THR A 57 -8.08 -5.64 2.13
C THR A 57 -7.85 -7.04 1.58
N GLN A 58 -8.66 -7.53 0.64
CA GLN A 58 -8.48 -8.84 0.01
C GLN A 58 -7.62 -8.71 -1.25
N THR A 59 -6.46 -9.38 -1.28
CA THR A 59 -5.74 -9.59 -2.56
C THR A 59 -6.29 -10.83 -3.27
N TRP A 60 -6.32 -10.77 -4.59
CA TRP A 60 -6.63 -11.92 -5.45
C TRP A 60 -5.39 -12.42 -6.21
N ARG A 61 -4.24 -11.76 -6.02
CA ARG A 61 -3.00 -12.00 -6.76
C ARG A 61 -2.12 -13.12 -6.18
N TYR A 62 -2.11 -13.26 -4.86
CA TYR A 62 -1.23 -14.17 -4.13
C TYR A 62 -1.88 -14.63 -2.83
N GLY A 63 -1.42 -15.76 -2.30
CA GLY A 63 -1.88 -16.37 -1.06
C GLY A 63 -1.32 -15.74 0.21
N ALA A 64 -1.74 -16.28 1.35
CA ALA A 64 -1.44 -15.75 2.69
C ALA A 64 0.05 -15.46 2.95
N PRO A 65 1.02 -16.33 2.57
CA PRO A 65 2.41 -16.10 2.95
C PRO A 65 2.97 -14.74 2.48
N LEU A 66 2.63 -14.29 1.27
CA LEU A 66 3.08 -13.00 0.77
C LEU A 66 2.26 -11.83 1.33
N SER A 67 0.97 -12.01 1.59
CA SER A 67 0.15 -10.95 2.20
C SER A 67 0.54 -10.67 3.64
N ASP A 68 0.88 -11.72 4.39
CA ASP A 68 1.27 -11.64 5.79
C ASP A 68 2.64 -10.96 5.90
N ALA A 69 3.61 -11.39 5.09
CA ALA A 69 4.93 -10.74 5.03
C ALA A 69 4.85 -9.26 4.62
N ALA A 70 4.03 -8.92 3.62
CA ALA A 70 3.84 -7.53 3.21
C ALA A 70 3.18 -6.68 4.30
N SER A 71 2.18 -7.24 5.00
CA SER A 71 1.52 -6.57 6.12
C SER A 71 2.50 -6.32 7.28
N ALA A 72 3.29 -7.32 7.65
CA ALA A 72 4.31 -7.22 8.69
C ALA A 72 5.36 -6.15 8.37
N LEU A 73 5.85 -6.09 7.13
CA LEU A 73 6.81 -5.07 6.69
C LEU A 73 6.22 -3.66 6.81
N VAL A 74 4.97 -3.46 6.38
CA VAL A 74 4.29 -2.17 6.49
C VAL A 74 4.11 -1.77 7.95
N GLN A 75 3.63 -2.68 8.80
CA GLN A 75 3.45 -2.44 10.23
C GLN A 75 4.79 -2.09 10.91
N HIS A 76 5.85 -2.83 10.60
CA HIS A 76 7.18 -2.63 11.19
C HIS A 76 7.81 -1.29 10.79
N TYR A 77 7.86 -0.97 9.49
CA TYR A 77 8.58 0.20 9.02
C TYR A 77 7.76 1.49 9.06
N LYS A 78 6.44 1.41 8.86
CA LYS A 78 5.58 2.61 8.87
C LYS A 78 4.98 2.88 10.24
N GLY A 79 4.75 1.84 11.06
CA GLY A 79 4.35 1.94 12.47
C GLY A 79 3.18 2.87 12.77
N GLY A 80 3.05 3.24 14.04
CA GLY A 80 2.09 4.24 14.52
C GLY A 80 0.65 3.91 14.13
N ARG A 81 0.05 4.71 13.25
CA ARG A 81 -1.33 4.54 12.77
C ARG A 81 -1.53 3.41 11.75
N TYR A 82 -0.47 2.71 11.36
CA TYR A 82 -0.52 1.58 10.43
C TYR A 82 -0.21 0.26 11.14
N SER A 83 -0.22 0.25 12.48
CA SER A 83 0.01 -0.95 13.29
C SER A 83 -1.08 -2.02 13.10
N ASP A 84 -2.26 -1.61 12.65
CA ASP A 84 -3.40 -2.47 12.33
C ASP A 84 -3.55 -2.79 10.84
N PHE A 85 -2.61 -2.33 9.99
CA PHE A 85 -2.66 -2.57 8.56
C PHE A 85 -2.56 -4.07 8.25
N SER A 86 -3.52 -4.61 7.52
CA SER A 86 -3.50 -6.02 7.10
C SER A 86 -4.14 -6.21 5.73
N ILE A 87 -3.50 -7.03 4.90
CA ILE A 87 -4.03 -7.55 3.65
C ILE A 87 -4.26 -9.05 3.81
N ARG A 88 -5.42 -9.54 3.39
CA ARG A 88 -5.76 -10.96 3.32
C ARG A 88 -5.31 -11.55 1.99
N GLY A 89 -4.58 -12.67 2.05
CA GLY A 89 -4.20 -13.49 0.90
C GLY A 89 -5.39 -14.14 0.21
N ASN A 90 -5.27 -14.44 -1.08
CA ASN A 90 -6.27 -15.21 -1.84
C ASN A 90 -6.28 -16.66 -1.33
N PRO A 91 -7.41 -17.17 -0.79
CA PRO A 91 -7.49 -18.54 -0.29
C PRO A 91 -7.35 -19.59 -1.41
N HIS A 92 -7.53 -19.20 -2.67
CA HIS A 92 -7.45 -20.08 -3.84
C HIS A 92 -6.11 -19.97 -4.58
N THR A 93 -5.10 -19.32 -4.00
CA THR A 93 -3.77 -19.20 -4.61
C THR A 93 -2.70 -19.70 -3.65
N THR A 94 -1.97 -20.72 -4.05
CA THR A 94 -0.79 -21.17 -3.31
C THR A 94 0.38 -20.23 -3.61
N THR A 95 1.00 -19.71 -2.56
CA THR A 95 2.20 -18.87 -2.66
C THR A 95 3.26 -19.43 -1.72
N THR A 96 4.50 -19.53 -2.21
CA THR A 96 5.63 -20.01 -1.42
C THR A 96 6.68 -18.92 -1.36
N LEU A 97 7.06 -18.51 -0.16
CA LEU A 97 8.22 -17.66 0.04
C LEU A 97 9.45 -18.54 0.24
N ARG A 98 10.51 -18.28 -0.51
CA ARG A 98 11.81 -18.91 -0.32
C ARG A 98 12.79 -17.87 0.18
N VAL A 99 13.41 -18.16 1.32
CA VAL A 99 14.56 -17.39 1.77
C VAL A 99 15.77 -17.98 1.06
N GLU A 100 16.19 -17.32 -0.01
CA GLU A 100 17.50 -17.58 -0.56
C GLU A 100 18.54 -17.03 0.44
N PRO A 101 19.55 -17.81 0.84
CA PRO A 101 20.65 -17.29 1.64
C PRO A 101 21.33 -16.19 0.82
N GLY A 102 20.98 -14.94 1.12
CA GLY A 102 21.60 -13.79 0.51
C GLY A 102 23.09 -13.84 0.80
N ARG A 103 23.89 -13.62 -0.23
CA ARG A 103 25.29 -13.21 -0.15
C ARG A 103 25.36 -11.83 0.53
N ALA A 104 24.99 -11.76 1.80
CA ALA A 104 25.26 -10.60 2.64
C ALA A 104 26.69 -10.77 3.16
N ALA A 105 27.53 -9.83 2.75
CA ALA A 105 28.77 -9.53 3.45
C ALA A 105 28.49 -9.51 4.96
N GLY A 106 29.31 -10.25 5.72
CA GLY A 106 29.55 -10.05 7.15
C GLY A 106 28.32 -9.92 8.06
N ALA A 107 28.08 -10.98 8.83
CA ALA A 107 27.51 -10.92 10.18
C ALA A 107 26.10 -10.30 10.32
N TYR A 108 25.08 -11.15 10.15
CA TYR A 108 23.86 -11.02 10.94
C TYR A 108 23.63 -12.33 11.68
N SER A 109 24.27 -12.44 12.85
CA SER A 109 24.01 -13.47 13.85
C SER A 109 23.11 -12.88 14.94
N GLY A 110 21.88 -13.37 15.02
CA GLY A 110 21.03 -13.19 16.20
C GLY A 110 19.74 -12.42 15.94
N GLY A 111 18.61 -13.14 16.01
CA GLY A 111 17.29 -12.55 16.25
C GLY A 111 16.30 -12.77 15.11
N GLN A 112 15.46 -13.79 15.29
CA GLN A 112 14.18 -14.10 14.63
C GLN A 112 13.75 -13.26 13.42
N ILE A 113 13.46 -13.96 12.31
CA ILE A 113 12.41 -13.54 11.40
C ILE A 113 11.09 -13.67 12.17
N VAL A 114 10.57 -12.55 12.67
CA VAL A 114 9.16 -12.48 13.06
C VAL A 114 8.40 -12.14 11.77
N VAL A 115 7.64 -13.12 11.28
CA VAL A 115 6.55 -12.87 10.32
C VAL A 115 5.35 -12.38 11.11
#